data_AF-A0A939G7K5-F1
#
_entry.id   AF-A0A939G7K5-F1
#
_cell.length_a   1.000
_cell.length_b   1.000
_cell.length_c   1.000
_cell.angle_alpha   90.00
_cell.angle_beta   90.00
_cell.angle_gamma   90.00
#
_symmetry.space_group_name_H-M   'P 1'
#
loop_
_entity.id
_entity.type
_entity.pdbx_description
1 polymer ?
#
loop_
_entity_poly.entity_id
_entity_poly.type
_entity_poly.pdbx_seq_one_letter_code
_entity_poly.pdbx_strand_id
1 'polypeptide(L)'
;MTQTQRPQQHTPYRSANRLSNRQLFTIELGLYLLAELLPTAPPGSLPTLLNGDLPPNSTTWTARQRRCLDRGRMLLGSLCQRSGWNDLLDRYAQLATAQQAFDISHDRSQFNAKTVGFFRNRAFTFRQMLA
;
A
#
# COMPACT_ATOMS: atom_id res chain seq x y z
N MET A 1 21.05 -34.83 43.81
CA MET A 1 21.50 -34.26 42.53
C MET A 1 20.31 -33.52 41.92
N THR A 2 20.25 -32.20 42.10
CA THR A 2 19.06 -31.38 41.80
C THR A 2 19.14 -30.89 40.36
N GLN A 3 18.28 -31.43 39.49
CA GLN A 3 18.23 -31.08 38.08
C GLN A 3 17.37 -29.83 37.89
N THR A 4 18.00 -28.67 37.84
CA THR A 4 17.34 -27.38 37.56
C THR A 4 17.05 -27.30 36.06
N GLN A 5 15.83 -27.67 35.65
CA GLN A 5 15.34 -27.39 34.30
C GLN A 5 15.06 -25.89 34.17
N ARG A 6 15.73 -25.24 33.22
CA ARG A 6 15.43 -23.85 32.84
C ARG A 6 14.12 -23.81 32.07
N PRO A 7 13.20 -22.86 32.37
CA PRO A 7 12.03 -22.65 31.55
C PRO A 7 12.47 -22.19 30.15
N GLN A 8 12.08 -22.95 29.13
CA GLN A 8 12.24 -22.53 27.74
C GLN A 8 11.41 -21.27 27.52
N GLN A 9 12.11 -20.14 27.35
CA GLN A 9 11.50 -18.89 26.97
C GLN A 9 10.93 -19.06 25.56
N HIS A 10 9.61 -19.20 25.46
CA HIS A 10 8.88 -19.01 24.21
C HIS A 10 9.25 -17.61 23.67
N THR A 11 10.09 -17.57 22.65
CA THR A 11 10.32 -16.36 21.86
C THR A 11 8.98 -16.00 21.21
N PRO A 12 8.37 -14.85 21.54
CA PRO A 12 7.19 -14.42 20.80
C PRO A 12 7.63 -14.17 19.35
N TYR A 13 6.84 -14.64 18.39
CA TYR A 13 6.96 -14.43 16.95
C TYR A 13 6.86 -12.93 16.56
N ARG A 14 7.73 -12.07 17.09
CA ARG A 14 7.60 -10.61 17.00
C ARG A 14 8.30 -9.99 15.79
N SER A 15 8.79 -10.82 14.85
CA SER A 15 9.65 -10.36 13.75
C SER A 15 9.00 -10.41 12.38
N ALA A 16 7.87 -11.10 12.21
CA ALA A 16 7.25 -11.32 10.89
C ALA A 16 6.41 -10.14 10.38
N ASN A 17 6.12 -9.17 11.23
CA ASN A 17 5.10 -8.15 10.97
C ASN A 17 5.64 -6.75 10.62
N ARG A 18 6.96 -6.61 10.38
CA ARG A 18 7.56 -5.31 10.03
C ARG A 18 7.70 -5.21 8.53
N LEU A 19 6.90 -4.34 7.92
CA LEU A 19 7.15 -3.90 6.54
C LEU A 19 8.49 -3.17 6.47
N SER A 20 9.30 -3.50 5.47
CA SER A 20 10.49 -2.71 5.17
C SER A 20 10.08 -1.30 4.70
N ASN A 21 10.97 -0.31 4.84
CA ASN A 21 10.71 1.05 4.35
C ASN A 21 10.36 1.07 2.85
N ARG A 22 11.00 0.19 2.06
CA ARG A 22 10.69 0.02 0.63
C ARG A 22 9.27 -0.49 0.44
N GLN A 23 8.86 -1.56 1.14
CA GLN A 23 7.50 -2.07 1.03
C GLN A 23 6.46 -1.04 1.48
N LEU A 24 6.71 -0.34 2.58
CA LEU A 24 5.84 0.73 3.06
C LEU A 24 5.66 1.82 1.99
N PHE A 25 6.76 2.26 1.40
CA PHE A 25 6.75 3.25 0.33
C PHE A 25 5.99 2.75 -0.91
N THR A 26 6.26 1.52 -1.34
CA THR A 26 5.61 0.89 -2.50
C THR A 26 4.09 0.75 -2.29
N ILE A 27 3.64 0.39 -1.08
CA ILE A 27 2.21 0.31 -0.75
C ILE A 27 1.54 1.68 -0.87
N GLU A 28 2.13 2.69 -0.25
CA GLU A 28 1.54 4.03 -0.24
C GLU A 28 1.58 4.70 -1.59
N LEU A 29 2.62 4.44 -2.41
CA LEU A 29 2.65 4.88 -3.80
C LEU A 29 1.51 4.23 -4.61
N GLY A 30 1.23 2.94 -4.37
CA GLY A 30 0.09 2.25 -4.97
C GLY A 30 -1.26 2.82 -4.55
N LEU A 31 -1.45 3.09 -3.26
CA LEU A 31 -2.67 3.74 -2.77
C LEU A 31 -2.81 5.17 -3.31
N TYR A 32 -1.72 5.93 -3.40
CA TYR A 32 -1.73 7.27 -3.99
C TYR A 32 -2.12 7.22 -5.48
N LEU A 33 -1.55 6.30 -6.26
CA LEU A 33 -1.93 6.08 -7.66
C LEU A 33 -3.42 5.77 -7.79
N LEU A 34 -3.93 4.87 -6.94
CA LEU A 34 -5.33 4.49 -6.93
C LEU A 34 -6.23 5.69 -6.59
N ALA A 35 -5.85 6.53 -5.63
CA ALA A 35 -6.61 7.72 -5.26
C ALA A 35 -6.66 8.77 -6.40
N GLU A 36 -5.60 8.91 -7.19
CA GLU A 36 -5.55 9.86 -8.32
C GLU A 36 -6.37 9.37 -9.54
N LEU A 37 -6.49 8.06 -9.73
CA LEU A 37 -7.16 7.47 -10.90
C LEU A 37 -8.59 7.02 -10.61
N LEU A 38 -8.82 6.42 -9.45
CA LEU A 38 -10.06 5.78 -9.03
C LEU A 38 -10.31 6.02 -7.53
N PRO A 39 -10.68 7.25 -7.13
CA PRO A 39 -10.83 7.63 -5.72
C PRO A 39 -11.91 6.83 -4.96
N THR A 40 -12.86 6.23 -5.68
CA THR A 40 -13.94 5.42 -5.12
C THR A 40 -13.65 3.92 -5.12
N ALA A 41 -12.52 3.48 -5.69
CA ALA A 41 -12.17 2.07 -5.75
C ALA A 41 -11.60 1.57 -4.41
N PRO A 42 -11.88 0.31 -4.03
CA PRO A 42 -11.28 -0.28 -2.83
C PRO A 42 -9.77 -0.47 -3.02
N PRO A 43 -8.95 -0.39 -1.95
CA PRO A 43 -7.49 -0.51 -2.00
C PRO A 43 -7.03 -1.80 -2.68
N GLY A 44 -7.80 -2.89 -2.61
CA GLY A 44 -7.52 -4.17 -3.29
C GLY A 44 -7.61 -4.14 -4.83
N SER A 45 -8.02 -3.03 -5.44
CA SER A 45 -8.20 -2.91 -6.90
C SER A 45 -6.92 -2.57 -7.66
N LEU A 46 -5.85 -2.17 -6.95
CA LEU A 46 -4.59 -1.78 -7.59
C LEU A 46 -4.04 -2.83 -8.57
N PRO A 47 -3.99 -4.14 -8.27
CA PRO A 47 -3.46 -5.13 -9.19
C PRO A 47 -4.25 -5.21 -10.50
N THR A 48 -5.58 -5.11 -10.43
CA THR A 48 -6.47 -5.10 -11.60
C THR A 48 -6.14 -3.91 -12.52
N LEU A 49 -6.01 -2.73 -11.94
CA LEU A 49 -5.61 -1.51 -12.63
C LEU A 49 -4.22 -1.62 -13.29
N LEU A 50 -3.23 -2.15 -12.56
CA LEU A 50 -1.87 -2.33 -13.07
C LEU A 50 -1.81 -3.35 -14.22
N ASN A 51 -2.62 -4.42 -14.18
CA ASN A 51 -2.67 -5.45 -15.21
C ASN A 51 -3.39 -5.03 -16.51
N GLY A 52 -3.99 -3.85 -16.58
CA GLY A 52 -4.68 -3.41 -17.81
C GLY A 52 -6.18 -3.54 -17.79
N ASP A 53 -6.76 -4.08 -16.71
CA ASP A 53 -8.20 -4.12 -16.54
C ASP A 53 -8.67 -2.75 -16.02
N LEU A 54 -8.92 -1.87 -16.98
CA LEU A 54 -9.29 -0.49 -16.74
C LEU A 54 -10.81 -0.36 -16.66
N PRO A 55 -11.32 0.44 -15.71
CA PRO A 55 -12.75 0.68 -15.64
C PRO A 55 -13.27 1.41 -16.89
N PRO A 56 -14.59 1.34 -17.17
CA PRO A 56 -15.17 1.93 -18.39
C PRO A 56 -14.91 3.43 -18.54
N ASN A 57 -14.79 4.16 -17.42
CA ASN A 57 -14.49 5.59 -17.40
C ASN A 57 -13.03 5.92 -17.72
N SER A 58 -12.16 4.94 -17.92
CA SER A 58 -10.75 5.16 -18.27
C SER A 58 -10.56 5.85 -19.63
N THR A 59 -11.54 5.74 -20.51
CA THR A 59 -11.60 6.44 -21.81
C THR A 59 -11.64 7.96 -21.66
N THR A 60 -12.19 8.48 -20.57
CA THR A 60 -12.28 9.92 -20.29
C THR A 60 -11.10 10.47 -19.50
N TRP A 61 -10.12 9.62 -19.16
CA TRP A 61 -8.96 10.05 -18.39
C TRP A 61 -8.13 11.08 -19.13
N THR A 62 -7.62 12.05 -18.37
CA THR A 62 -6.70 13.06 -18.91
C THR A 62 -5.37 12.44 -19.35
N ALA A 63 -4.60 13.13 -20.19
CA ALA A 63 -3.25 12.70 -20.55
C ALA A 63 -2.33 12.56 -19.31
N ARG A 64 -2.56 13.39 -18.28
CA ARG A 64 -1.86 13.28 -17.00
C ARG A 64 -2.17 11.96 -16.28
N GLN A 65 -3.44 11.58 -16.19
CA GLN A 65 -3.85 10.32 -15.56
C GLN A 65 -3.30 9.09 -16.30
N ARG A 66 -3.30 9.11 -17.63
CA ARG A 66 -2.68 8.05 -18.44
C ARG A 66 -1.17 7.91 -18.18
N ARG A 67 -0.43 9.03 -18.21
CA ARG A 67 1.00 9.04 -17.86
C ARG A 67 1.26 8.53 -16.43
N CYS A 68 0.43 8.95 -15.49
CA CYS A 68 0.48 8.50 -14.10
C CYS A 68 0.33 6.97 -13.99
N LEU A 69 -0.63 6.38 -14.71
CA LEU A 69 -0.82 4.93 -14.79
C LEU A 69 0.38 4.21 -15.41
N ASP A 70 0.88 4.68 -16.55
CA ASP A 70 2.03 4.05 -17.22
C ASP A 70 3.27 4.05 -16.32
N ARG A 71 3.50 5.17 -15.63
CA ARG A 71 4.59 5.29 -14.66
C ARG A 71 4.37 4.43 -13.42
N GLY A 72 3.13 4.36 -12.95
CA GLY A 72 2.70 3.44 -11.90
C GLY A 72 3.01 1.98 -12.24
N ARG A 73 2.70 1.54 -13.46
CA ARG A 73 3.01 0.17 -13.94
C ARG A 73 4.51 -0.13 -13.93
N MET A 74 5.33 0.81 -14.37
CA MET A 74 6.79 0.65 -14.34
C MET A 74 7.34 0.54 -12.91
N LEU A 75 6.84 1.36 -11.98
CA LEU A 75 7.35 1.42 -10.60
C LEU A 75 6.78 0.32 -9.69
N LEU A 76 5.54 -0.10 -9.94
CA LEU A 76 4.77 -1.02 -9.09
C LEU A 76 4.55 -2.38 -9.75
N GLY A 77 5.29 -2.73 -10.80
CA GLY A 77 5.10 -3.98 -11.54
C GLY A 77 5.16 -5.25 -10.67
N SER A 78 5.90 -5.20 -9.54
CA SER A 78 5.93 -6.31 -8.57
C SER A 78 4.61 -6.52 -7.82
N LEU A 79 3.68 -5.56 -7.87
CA LEU A 79 2.38 -5.60 -7.19
C LEU A 79 1.23 -6.03 -8.10
N CYS A 80 1.51 -6.48 -9.33
CA CYS A 80 0.47 -7.00 -10.23
C CYS A 80 -0.18 -8.29 -9.71
N GLN A 81 0.45 -8.99 -8.75
CA GLN A 81 -0.12 -10.17 -8.10
C GLN A 81 -1.07 -9.77 -6.96
N ARG A 82 -2.34 -10.17 -7.08
CA ARG A 82 -3.40 -9.84 -6.12
C ARG A 82 -3.12 -10.37 -4.71
N SER A 83 -2.63 -11.59 -4.58
CA SER A 83 -2.28 -12.19 -3.28
C SER A 83 -1.19 -11.38 -2.58
N GLY A 84 -0.09 -11.10 -3.26
CA GLY A 84 1.01 -10.31 -2.71
C GLY A 84 0.59 -8.90 -2.29
N TRP A 85 -0.29 -8.26 -3.09
CA TRP A 85 -0.84 -6.95 -2.73
C TRP A 85 -1.73 -7.01 -1.47
N ASN A 86 -2.64 -7.98 -1.39
CA ASN A 86 -3.53 -8.12 -0.24
C ASN A 86 -2.76 -8.43 1.05
N ASP A 87 -1.74 -9.30 0.99
CA ASP A 87 -0.84 -9.58 2.12
C ASP A 87 -0.12 -8.32 2.60
N LEU A 88 0.32 -7.47 1.68
CA LEU A 88 0.96 -6.19 2.01
C LEU A 88 -0.02 -5.21 2.63
N LEU A 89 -1.25 -5.12 2.11
CA LEU A 89 -2.32 -4.31 2.70
C LEU A 89 -2.66 -4.76 4.12
N ASP A 90 -2.70 -6.07 4.37
CA ASP A 90 -2.96 -6.63 5.70
C ASP A 90 -1.90 -6.22 6.71
N ARG A 91 -0.63 -6.37 6.33
CA ARG A 91 0.49 -5.94 7.17
C ARG A 91 0.50 -4.42 7.35
N TYR A 92 0.10 -3.66 6.33
CA TYR A 92 0.00 -2.20 6.39
C TYR A 92 -1.08 -1.75 7.38
N ALA A 93 -2.26 -2.36 7.34
CA ALA A 93 -3.38 -2.05 8.23
C ALA A 93 -3.04 -2.31 9.71
N GLN A 94 -2.13 -3.26 9.99
CA GLN A 94 -1.66 -3.58 11.33
C GLN A 94 -0.58 -2.64 11.88
N LEU A 95 -0.05 -1.71 11.06
CA LEU A 95 0.93 -0.73 11.52
C LEU A 95 0.30 0.29 12.47
N ALA A 96 1.12 0.89 13.34
CA ALA A 96 0.68 2.01 14.15
C ALA A 96 0.21 3.18 13.25
N THR A 97 -0.91 3.80 13.60
CA THR A 97 -1.56 4.87 12.83
C THR A 97 -0.59 6.01 12.45
N ALA A 98 0.39 6.31 13.31
CA ALA A 98 1.40 7.34 13.09
C ALA A 98 2.41 7.02 11.96
N GLN A 99 2.55 5.75 11.56
CA GLN A 99 3.48 5.30 10.52
C GLN A 99 2.86 5.25 9.12
N GLN A 100 1.53 5.28 9.05
CA GLN A 100 0.77 5.13 7.81
C GLN A 100 0.47 6.50 7.17
N ALA A 101 0.73 6.62 5.88
CA ALA A 101 0.24 7.72 5.04
C ALA A 101 -1.27 7.65 4.74
N PHE A 102 -1.84 6.44 4.68
CA PHE A 102 -3.25 6.21 4.37
C PHE A 102 -3.94 5.47 5.52
N ASP A 103 -5.17 5.85 5.80
CA ASP A 103 -6.06 5.07 6.64
C ASP A 103 -6.82 4.06 5.76
N ILE A 104 -6.99 2.84 6.25
CA ILE A 104 -7.72 1.77 5.54
C ILE A 104 -8.82 1.28 6.47
N SER A 105 -10.05 1.31 5.97
CA SER A 105 -11.22 0.74 6.64
C SER A 105 -11.01 -0.74 7.01
N HIS A 106 -11.62 -1.18 8.12
CA HIS A 106 -11.48 -2.55 8.61
C HIS A 106 -11.93 -3.61 7.59
N ASP A 107 -12.96 -3.30 6.80
CA ASP A 107 -13.48 -4.17 5.73
C ASP A 107 -12.75 -4.00 4.39
N ARG A 108 -11.72 -3.13 4.32
CA ARG A 108 -10.95 -2.78 3.13
C ARG A 108 -11.80 -2.30 1.97
N SER A 109 -12.99 -1.75 2.24
CA SER A 109 -13.85 -1.17 1.21
C SER A 109 -13.35 0.20 0.77
N GLN A 110 -12.72 0.94 1.68
CA GLN A 110 -12.31 2.33 1.50
C GLN A 110 -10.93 2.59 2.12
N PHE A 111 -10.27 3.62 1.60
CA PHE A 111 -9.02 4.14 2.13
C PHE A 111 -8.97 5.66 1.93
N ASN A 112 -8.26 6.38 2.82
CA ASN A 112 -8.17 7.83 2.76
C ASN A 112 -6.75 8.30 3.09
N ALA A 113 -6.26 9.32 2.38
CA ALA A 113 -5.01 9.98 2.70
C ALA A 113 -5.10 10.68 4.06
N LYS A 114 -4.07 10.55 4.91
CA LYS A 114 -4.03 11.26 6.19
C LYS A 114 -3.60 12.72 5.99
N THR A 115 -4.26 13.65 6.65
CA THR A 115 -4.03 15.10 6.46
C THR A 115 -2.84 15.64 7.27
N VAL A 116 -2.28 14.87 8.21
CA VAL A 116 -1.23 15.32 9.13
C VAL A 116 0.18 15.25 8.53
N GLY A 117 1.07 16.13 9.02
CA GLY A 117 2.28 16.64 8.34
C GLY A 117 3.27 15.64 7.74
N PHE A 118 3.31 14.38 8.18
CA PHE A 118 4.16 13.35 7.58
C PHE A 118 3.70 12.93 6.18
N PHE A 119 2.39 13.04 5.90
CA PHE A 119 1.81 12.71 4.59
C PHE A 119 2.18 13.73 3.51
N ARG A 120 2.24 15.03 3.85
CA ARG A 120 2.49 16.10 2.87
C ARG A 120 3.80 15.92 2.12
N ASN A 121 4.88 15.55 2.83
CA ASN A 121 6.18 15.29 2.21
C ASN A 121 6.13 14.06 1.29
N ARG A 122 5.47 12.98 1.73
CA ARG A 122 5.36 11.73 0.96
C ARG A 122 4.49 11.91 -0.29
N ALA A 123 3.36 12.60 -0.17
CA ALA A 123 2.46 12.89 -1.28
C ALA A 123 3.13 13.75 -2.36
N PHE A 124 3.96 14.72 -1.97
CA PHE A 124 4.77 15.49 -2.91
C PHE A 124 5.75 14.58 -3.67
N THR A 125 6.47 13.71 -2.95
CA THR A 125 7.37 12.72 -3.57
C THR A 125 6.62 11.78 -4.51
N PHE A 126 5.46 11.24 -4.12
CA PHE A 126 4.66 10.35 -4.97
C PHE A 126 4.21 11.05 -6.24
N ARG A 127 3.73 12.30 -6.13
CA ARG A 127 3.36 13.11 -7.28
C ARG A 127 4.54 13.31 -8.22
N GLN A 128 5.74 13.61 -7.72
CA GLN A 128 6.93 13.77 -8.55
C GLN A 128 7.34 12.46 -9.24
N MET A 129 7.19 11.32 -8.56
CA MET A 129 7.51 10.02 -9.14
C MET A 129 6.52 9.58 -10.22
N LEU A 130 5.27 10.04 -10.17
CA LEU A 130 4.21 9.71 -11.12
C LEU A 130 3.99 10.79 -12.21
N ALA A 131 4.71 11.90 -12.14
CA ALA A 131 4.66 13.00 -13.12
C ALA A 131 5.37 12.66 -14.43
#